data_AF-A0A087UP49-F1
#
_entry.id   AF-A0A087UP49-F1
#
_cell.length_a   1.000
_cell.length_b   1.000
_cell.length_c   1.000
_cell.angle_alpha   90.00
_cell.angle_beta   90.00
_cell.angle_gamma   90.00
#
_symmetry.space_group_name_H-M   'P 1'
#
loop_
_entity.id
_entity.type
_entity.pdbx_description
1 polymer ?
#
loop_
_entity_poly.entity_id
_entity_poly.type
_entity_poly.pdbx_seq_one_letter_code
_entity_poly.pdbx_strand_id
1 'polypeptide(L)'
;MHHEALTEAVPGDNVGFNVKNVSVKELRRGYVCGDSKDNPPKSTEEFTAQVIVLNHPGQISNGYTPVLDCHTAHIACKFREIKEKCDRRTGKKLEDNPKFIKSGDAAIVDLVPSKPMCVETFTDFPPLGRFAVRDMRQTVAVGVIKAVKPKEASGGKVTKAAEKAQKKK
;
A
#
# COMPACT_ATOMS: atom_id res chain seq x y z
N MET A 1 20.14 11.97 14.55
CA MET A 1 20.10 10.52 14.18
C MET A 1 20.93 9.80 15.24
N HIS A 2 20.59 8.59 15.69
CA HIS A 2 21.37 7.92 16.76
C HIS A 2 21.36 8.71 18.11
N HIS A 3 20.17 8.94 18.68
CA HIS A 3 19.91 9.69 19.94
C HIS A 3 20.12 11.22 19.94
N GLU A 4 20.55 11.81 18.83
CA GLU A 4 20.64 13.27 18.69
C GLU A 4 19.37 13.89 18.10
N ALA A 5 19.00 15.06 18.63
CA ALA A 5 17.90 15.87 18.13
C ALA A 5 18.26 16.46 16.75
N LEU A 6 17.30 16.42 15.84
CA LEU A 6 17.41 16.98 14.49
C LEU A 6 16.44 18.15 14.34
N THR A 7 16.86 19.20 13.63
CA THR A 7 16.00 20.35 13.29
C THR A 7 14.99 19.98 12.21
N GLU A 8 15.40 19.14 11.26
CA GLU A 8 14.58 18.59 10.19
C GLU A 8 15.03 17.17 9.87
N ALA A 9 14.14 16.38 9.27
CA ALA A 9 14.43 15.05 8.77
C ALA A 9 14.19 15.04 7.26
N VAL A 10 15.12 14.47 6.51
CA VAL A 10 15.07 14.44 5.04
C VAL A 10 14.80 13.02 4.53
N PRO A 11 14.39 12.84 3.25
CA PRO A 11 14.13 11.51 2.70
C PRO A 11 15.35 10.58 2.86
N GLY A 12 15.14 9.42 3.50
CA GLY A 12 16.18 8.44 3.78
C GLY A 12 16.57 8.32 5.26
N ASP A 13 16.23 9.33 6.08
CA ASP A 13 16.52 9.30 7.51
C ASP A 13 15.61 8.33 8.27
N ASN A 14 16.20 7.49 9.12
CA ASN A 14 15.46 6.68 10.09
C ASN A 14 15.36 7.43 11.41
N VAL A 15 14.20 8.01 11.68
CA VAL A 15 13.98 8.88 12.86
C VAL A 15 12.81 8.42 13.73
N GLY A 16 12.90 8.72 15.02
CA GLY A 16 11.74 8.77 15.91
C GLY A 16 11.32 10.23 16.11
N PHE A 17 10.03 10.50 16.12
CA PHE A 17 9.49 11.83 16.40
C PHE A 17 8.39 11.75 17.46
N ASN A 18 8.25 12.81 18.26
CA ASN A 18 7.30 12.84 19.35
C ASN A 18 5.97 13.46 18.89
N VAL A 19 4.86 12.77 19.15
CA VAL A 19 3.50 13.25 18.87
C VAL A 19 2.74 13.45 20.17
N LYS A 20 2.04 14.58 20.28
CA LYS A 20 1.25 14.91 21.48
C LYS A 20 -0.17 14.40 21.34
N ASN A 21 -0.74 13.95 22.47
CA ASN A 21 -2.16 13.59 22.60
C ASN A 21 -2.60 12.43 21.68
N VAL A 22 -1.70 11.48 21.40
CA VAL A 22 -2.00 10.22 20.69
C VAL A 22 -1.48 9.06 21.54
N SER A 23 -2.29 8.02 21.73
CA SER A 23 -1.89 6.85 22.51
C SER A 23 -1.12 5.84 21.64
N VAL A 24 -0.15 5.14 22.24
CA VAL A 24 0.55 4.01 21.57
C VAL A 24 -0.42 2.90 21.13
N LYS A 25 -1.60 2.79 21.74
CA LYS A 25 -2.64 1.81 21.36
C LYS A 25 -3.35 2.17 20.05
N GLU A 26 -3.30 3.44 19.65
CA GLU A 26 -3.96 3.98 18.45
C GLU A 26 -3.07 3.89 17.21
N LEU A 27 -1.76 3.66 17.40
CA LEU A 27 -0.77 3.57 16.33
C LEU A 27 -0.28 2.13 16.18
N ARG A 28 -0.05 1.71 14.94
CA ARG A 28 0.48 0.38 14.62
C ARG A 28 1.50 0.48 13.50
N ARG A 29 2.41 -0.50 13.46
CA ARG A 29 3.30 -0.68 12.30
C ARG A 29 2.44 -0.85 11.04
N GLY A 30 2.86 -0.20 9.95
CA GLY A 30 2.11 -0.15 8.69
C GLY A 30 1.24 1.09 8.53
N TYR A 31 1.12 1.96 9.54
CA TYR A 31 0.49 3.27 9.36
C TYR A 31 1.44 4.23 8.64
N VAL A 32 0.86 5.14 7.86
CA VAL A 32 1.58 6.15 7.08
C VAL A 32 1.27 7.52 7.68
N CYS A 33 2.32 8.32 7.91
CA CYS A 33 2.22 9.67 8.45
C CYS A 33 2.57 10.68 7.35
N GLY A 34 1.81 11.77 7.27
CA GLY A 34 2.05 12.88 6.35
C GLY A 34 1.47 14.18 6.92
N ASP A 35 1.79 15.31 6.28
CA ASP A 35 1.25 16.60 6.71
C ASP A 35 -0.24 16.69 6.36
N SER A 36 -1.05 17.05 7.36
CA SER A 36 -2.47 17.35 7.19
C SER A 36 -2.78 18.44 6.14
N LYS A 37 -1.81 19.31 5.82
CA LYS A 37 -1.97 20.46 4.93
C LYS A 37 -1.47 20.23 3.52
N ASP A 38 -0.69 19.18 3.31
CA ASP A 38 -0.07 18.87 2.03
C ASP A 38 -0.24 17.38 1.72
N ASN A 39 -1.21 17.10 0.85
CA ASN A 39 -1.60 15.76 0.40
C ASN A 39 -1.58 14.69 1.52
N PRO A 40 -2.46 14.78 2.53
CA PRO A 40 -2.45 13.84 3.64
C PRO A 40 -2.76 12.41 3.17
N PRO A 41 -2.04 11.39 3.70
CA PRO A 41 -2.24 10.00 3.33
C PRO A 41 -3.66 9.53 3.69
N LYS A 42 -4.28 8.75 2.80
CA LYS A 42 -5.66 8.25 2.96
C LYS A 42 -5.69 6.74 3.05
N SER A 43 -6.70 6.21 3.76
CA SER A 43 -6.97 4.78 3.72
C SER A 43 -7.43 4.39 2.32
N THR A 44 -6.98 3.24 1.85
CA THR A 44 -7.34 2.67 0.54
C THR A 44 -8.56 1.75 0.70
N GLU A 45 -9.55 1.92 -0.17
CA GLU A 45 -10.68 0.99 -0.31
C GLU A 45 -10.32 -0.16 -1.26
N GLU A 46 -9.72 0.19 -2.39
CA GLU A 46 -9.31 -0.72 -3.45
C GLU A 46 -8.14 -0.10 -4.23
N PHE A 47 -7.28 -0.93 -4.80
CA PHE A 47 -6.22 -0.45 -5.68
C PHE A 47 -5.99 -1.39 -6.85
N THR A 48 -5.69 -0.80 -8.01
CA THR A 48 -5.32 -1.54 -9.22
C THR A 48 -3.80 -1.60 -9.29
N ALA A 49 -3.26 -2.81 -9.48
CA ALA A 49 -1.83 -3.04 -9.57
C ALA A 49 -1.47 -3.93 -10.76
N GLN A 50 -0.27 -3.70 -11.29
CA GLN A 50 0.38 -4.65 -12.17
C GLN A 50 1.16 -5.65 -11.33
N VAL A 51 0.79 -6.92 -11.41
CA VAL A 51 1.35 -8.03 -10.65
C VAL A 51 2.09 -8.96 -11.59
N ILE A 52 3.29 -9.40 -11.19
CA ILE A 52 4.09 -10.41 -11.90
C ILE A 52 4.20 -11.62 -10.98
N VAL A 53 3.69 -12.76 -11.45
CA VAL A 53 3.77 -14.03 -10.72
C VAL A 53 5.17 -14.61 -10.90
N LEU A 54 5.82 -14.93 -9.78
CA LEU A 54 7.15 -15.51 -9.74
C LEU A 54 7.06 -17.03 -9.74
N ASN A 55 7.31 -17.68 -8.60
CA ASN A 55 7.31 -19.13 -8.44
C ASN A 55 6.14 -19.53 -7.54
N HIS A 56 4.94 -19.60 -8.12
CA HIS A 56 3.75 -20.13 -7.46
C HIS A 56 3.47 -21.57 -7.96
N PRO A 57 3.26 -22.56 -7.07
CA PRO A 57 3.10 -23.97 -7.48
C PRO A 57 1.76 -24.25 -8.16
N GLY A 58 0.76 -23.39 -7.96
CA GLY A 58 -0.58 -23.52 -8.54
C GLY A 58 -0.96 -22.34 -9.44
N GLN A 59 -2.26 -22.12 -9.57
CA GLN A 59 -2.85 -21.00 -10.30
C GLN A 59 -3.44 -19.99 -9.31
N ILE A 60 -3.40 -18.70 -9.66
CA ILE A 60 -4.02 -17.62 -8.91
C ILE A 60 -5.31 -17.22 -9.65
N SER A 61 -6.43 -17.28 -8.95
CA SER A 61 -7.76 -16.92 -9.46
C SER A 61 -8.39 -15.81 -8.63
N ASN A 62 -9.47 -15.23 -9.16
CA ASN A 62 -10.30 -14.28 -8.40
C ASN A 62 -10.72 -14.87 -7.05
N GLY A 63 -10.56 -14.10 -5.99
CA GLY A 63 -10.80 -14.52 -4.61
C GLY A 63 -9.56 -14.96 -3.84
N TYR A 64 -8.42 -15.18 -4.50
CA TYR A 64 -7.15 -15.48 -3.83
C TYR A 64 -6.79 -14.35 -2.84
N THR A 65 -6.44 -14.71 -1.60
CA THR A 65 -6.25 -13.73 -0.51
C THR A 65 -4.89 -13.94 0.19
N PRO A 66 -3.78 -13.66 -0.49
CA PRO A 66 -2.44 -13.75 0.09
C PRO A 66 -2.14 -12.55 1.00
N VAL A 67 -1.00 -12.61 1.67
CA VAL A 67 -0.48 -11.46 2.43
C VAL A 67 0.36 -10.56 1.53
N LEU A 68 0.10 -9.26 1.58
CA LEU A 68 0.91 -8.25 0.92
C LEU A 68 1.82 -7.55 1.92
N ASP A 69 3.09 -7.45 1.53
CA ASP A 69 4.07 -6.61 2.16
C ASP A 69 4.30 -5.38 1.30
N CYS A 70 3.83 -4.25 1.78
CA CYS A 70 4.02 -2.94 1.17
C CYS A 70 4.63 -2.04 2.23
N HIS A 71 5.74 -1.36 1.94
CA HIS A 71 6.51 -0.59 2.92
C HIS A 71 6.74 -1.35 4.25
N THR A 72 6.07 -0.93 5.31
CA THR A 72 6.06 -1.53 6.65
C THR A 72 4.74 -2.23 6.98
N ALA A 73 3.73 -2.13 6.11
CA ALA A 73 2.45 -2.81 6.24
C ALA A 73 2.55 -4.28 5.81
N HIS A 74 1.84 -5.12 6.56
CA HIS A 74 1.74 -6.56 6.35
C HIS A 74 0.28 -6.96 6.49
N ILE A 75 -0.45 -6.95 5.38
CA ILE A 75 -1.92 -7.05 5.35
C ILE A 75 -2.37 -8.04 4.27
N ALA A 76 -3.32 -8.90 4.60
CA ALA A 76 -3.94 -9.78 3.61
C ALA A 76 -4.81 -8.97 2.64
N CYS A 77 -4.62 -9.15 1.33
CA CYS A 77 -5.41 -8.48 0.31
C CYS A 77 -6.05 -9.52 -0.62
N LYS A 78 -7.32 -9.33 -0.91
CA LYS A 78 -8.08 -10.18 -1.83
C LYS A 78 -7.83 -9.71 -3.26
N PHE A 79 -7.43 -10.62 -4.13
CA PHE A 79 -7.43 -10.46 -5.58
C PHE A 79 -8.89 -10.47 -6.01
N ARG A 80 -9.51 -9.28 -6.08
CA ARG A 80 -10.94 -9.16 -6.36
C ARG A 80 -11.21 -9.58 -7.80
N GLU A 81 -10.47 -8.98 -8.73
CA GLU A 81 -10.64 -9.20 -10.15
C GLU A 81 -9.31 -9.10 -10.87
N ILE A 82 -8.96 -10.14 -11.62
CA ILE A 82 -7.87 -10.11 -12.59
C ILE A 82 -8.45 -9.51 -13.87
N LYS A 83 -8.18 -8.24 -14.12
CA LYS A 83 -8.72 -7.49 -15.26
C LYS A 83 -8.11 -7.96 -16.55
N GLU A 84 -6.79 -8.07 -16.60
CA GLU A 84 -6.10 -8.32 -17.86
C GLU A 84 -4.83 -9.10 -17.62
N LYS A 85 -4.49 -10.00 -18.54
CA LYS A 85 -3.13 -10.54 -18.65
C LYS A 85 -2.32 -9.64 -19.57
N CYS A 86 -1.10 -9.32 -19.19
CA CYS A 86 -0.21 -8.46 -19.97
C CYS A 86 1.16 -9.12 -20.17
N ASP A 87 1.84 -8.70 -21.24
CA ASP A 87 3.24 -9.08 -21.45
C ASP A 87 4.13 -8.39 -20.41
N ARG A 88 4.99 -9.17 -19.76
CA ARG A 88 5.84 -8.70 -18.66
C ARG A 88 6.83 -7.60 -19.07
N ARG A 89 7.27 -7.58 -20.32
CA ARG A 89 8.33 -6.66 -20.79
C ARG A 89 7.75 -5.40 -21.42
N THR A 90 6.71 -5.56 -22.23
CA THR A 90 6.12 -4.48 -23.03
C THR A 90 4.86 -3.90 -22.39
N GLY A 91 4.26 -4.59 -21.42
CA GLY A 91 3.00 -4.18 -20.79
C GLY A 91 1.78 -4.30 -21.70
N LYS A 92 1.93 -4.83 -22.93
CA LYS A 92 0.81 -5.00 -23.86
C LYS A 92 -0.19 -6.01 -23.34
N LYS A 93 -1.48 -5.69 -23.43
CA LYS A 93 -2.58 -6.59 -23.10
C LYS A 93 -2.54 -7.81 -24.02
N LEU A 94 -2.65 -9.00 -23.43
CA LEU A 94 -2.66 -10.30 -24.10
C LEU A 94 -4.04 -10.94 -24.03
N GLU A 95 -4.71 -10.84 -22.88
CA GLU A 95 -6.01 -11.46 -22.63
C GLU A 95 -6.83 -10.55 -21.71
N ASP A 96 -8.13 -10.46 -21.97
CA ASP A 96 -9.09 -9.75 -21.13
C ASP A 96 -9.77 -10.73 -20.16
N ASN A 97 -9.93 -10.31 -18.91
CA ASN A 97 -10.56 -11.06 -17.82
C ASN A 97 -10.15 -12.55 -17.75
N PRO A 98 -8.83 -12.86 -17.63
CA PRO A 98 -8.38 -14.25 -17.58
C PRO A 98 -8.94 -14.95 -16.32
N LYS A 99 -9.32 -16.22 -16.45
CA LYS A 99 -9.85 -17.01 -15.31
C LYS A 99 -8.82 -17.24 -14.21
N PHE A 100 -7.55 -17.30 -14.59
CA PHE A 100 -6.43 -17.48 -13.67
C PHE A 100 -5.12 -16.97 -14.29
N ILE A 101 -4.13 -16.71 -13.44
CA ILE A 101 -2.75 -16.40 -13.80
C ILE A 101 -1.79 -17.39 -13.12
N LYS A 102 -0.66 -17.69 -13.76
CA LYS A 102 0.33 -18.65 -13.25
C LYS A 102 1.74 -18.07 -13.29
N SER A 103 2.70 -18.80 -12.74
CA SER A 103 4.12 -18.45 -12.73
C SER A 103 4.62 -17.97 -14.10
N GLY A 104 5.25 -16.80 -14.12
CA GLY A 104 5.74 -16.12 -15.32
C GLY A 104 4.77 -15.10 -15.93
N ASP A 105 3.47 -15.17 -15.60
CA ASP A 105 2.47 -14.24 -16.12
C ASP A 105 2.57 -12.87 -15.43
N ALA A 106 2.28 -11.82 -16.19
CA ALA A 106 1.98 -10.51 -15.65
C ALA A 106 0.50 -10.18 -15.87
N ALA A 107 -0.12 -9.47 -14.93
CA ALA A 107 -1.52 -9.12 -15.01
C ALA A 107 -1.83 -7.81 -14.31
N ILE A 108 -2.90 -7.15 -14.76
CA ILE A 108 -3.53 -6.03 -14.06
C ILE A 108 -4.62 -6.61 -13.16
N VAL A 109 -4.52 -6.35 -11.87
CA VAL A 109 -5.38 -6.92 -10.83
C VAL A 109 -5.93 -5.80 -9.96
N ASP A 110 -7.22 -5.88 -9.65
CA ASP A 110 -7.84 -5.09 -8.59
C ASP A 110 -7.75 -5.84 -7.26
N LEU A 111 -7.18 -5.17 -6.26
CA LEU A 111 -6.95 -5.72 -4.94
C LEU A 111 -7.71 -4.94 -3.88
N VAL A 112 -8.26 -5.68 -2.93
CA VAL A 112 -9.00 -5.13 -1.78
C VAL A 112 -8.31 -5.57 -0.49
N PRO A 113 -7.80 -4.63 0.34
CA PRO A 113 -7.19 -4.97 1.61
C PRO A 113 -8.24 -5.44 2.62
N SER A 114 -7.93 -6.50 3.38
CA SER A 114 -8.83 -7.05 4.42
C SER A 114 -8.91 -6.21 5.70
N LYS A 115 -7.93 -5.33 5.90
CA LYS A 115 -7.82 -4.40 7.03
C LYS A 115 -7.47 -3.01 6.49
N PRO A 116 -7.76 -1.93 7.24
CA PRO A 116 -7.34 -0.58 6.84
C PRO A 116 -5.86 -0.54 6.48
N MET A 117 -5.59 -0.09 5.26
CA MET A 117 -4.26 0.00 4.66
C MET A 117 -4.17 1.35 3.96
N CYS A 118 -2.99 1.95 3.94
CA CYS A 118 -2.70 3.14 3.15
C CYS A 118 -1.61 2.75 2.14
N VAL A 119 -1.91 2.92 0.86
CA VAL A 119 -0.97 2.72 -0.24
C VAL A 119 -1.15 3.84 -1.25
N GLU A 120 -0.11 4.09 -2.03
CA GLU A 120 -0.09 5.16 -3.03
C GLU A 120 0.28 4.60 -4.41
N THR A 121 0.09 5.39 -5.46
CA THR A 121 0.54 4.98 -6.79
C THR A 121 2.07 4.92 -6.83
N PHE A 122 2.61 3.98 -7.60
CA PHE A 122 4.06 3.85 -7.75
C PHE A 122 4.70 5.06 -8.42
N THR A 123 3.97 5.75 -9.31
CA THR A 123 4.47 6.93 -10.01
C THR A 123 4.64 8.11 -9.06
N ASP A 124 3.68 8.33 -8.16
CA ASP A 124 3.68 9.48 -7.25
C ASP A 124 4.55 9.22 -6.03
N PHE A 125 4.41 8.04 -5.41
CA PHE A 125 5.16 7.65 -4.21
C PHE A 125 5.76 6.23 -4.37
N PRO A 126 6.90 6.10 -5.06
CA PRO A 126 7.55 4.81 -5.32
C PRO A 126 7.73 3.89 -4.10
N PRO A 127 8.09 4.38 -2.89
CA PRO A 127 8.25 3.54 -1.70
C PRO A 127 6.93 2.95 -1.15
N LEU A 128 5.79 3.57 -1.46
CA LEU A 128 4.45 3.17 -1.02
C LEU A 128 3.67 2.43 -2.12
N GLY A 129 4.18 2.42 -3.35
CA GLY A 129 3.54 1.79 -4.51
C GLY A 129 4.13 0.44 -4.93
N ARG A 130 5.17 -0.06 -4.26
CA ARG A 130 5.73 -1.41 -4.51
C ARG A 130 5.32 -2.37 -3.41
N PHE A 131 4.94 -3.58 -3.78
CA PHE A 131 4.62 -4.62 -2.81
C PHE A 131 5.09 -5.99 -3.25
N ALA A 132 5.33 -6.85 -2.26
CA ALA A 132 5.53 -8.27 -2.43
C ALA A 132 4.26 -9.02 -2.02
N VAL A 133 3.91 -10.06 -2.74
CA VAL A 133 2.82 -10.98 -2.41
C VAL A 133 3.46 -12.23 -1.82
N ARG A 134 3.10 -12.55 -0.59
CA ARG A 134 3.60 -13.71 0.15
C ARG A 134 2.50 -14.70 0.45
N ASP A 135 2.83 -15.96 0.22
CA ASP A 135 2.01 -17.11 0.57
C ASP A 135 2.93 -18.28 0.94
N MET A 136 2.51 -19.12 1.89
CA MET A 136 3.29 -20.27 2.39
C MET A 136 4.76 -19.93 2.73
N ARG A 137 5.02 -18.73 3.26
CA ARG A 137 6.37 -18.19 3.57
C ARG A 137 7.28 -17.97 2.36
N GLN A 138 6.73 -17.93 1.16
CA GLN A 138 7.45 -17.65 -0.08
C GLN A 138 6.88 -16.41 -0.76
N THR A 139 7.73 -15.70 -1.51
CA THR A 139 7.27 -14.60 -2.36
C THR A 139 6.77 -15.19 -3.68
N VAL A 140 5.45 -15.16 -3.87
CA VAL A 140 4.77 -15.79 -5.00
C VAL A 140 4.55 -14.81 -6.14
N ALA A 141 4.46 -13.52 -5.86
CA ALA A 141 4.36 -12.46 -6.85
C ALA A 141 4.93 -11.15 -6.32
N VAL A 142 5.20 -10.21 -7.21
CA VAL A 142 5.54 -8.82 -6.89
C VAL A 142 4.66 -7.89 -7.70
N GLY A 143 4.36 -6.70 -7.19
CA GLY A 143 3.50 -5.78 -7.89
C GLY A 143 3.86 -4.31 -7.70
N VAL A 144 3.37 -3.51 -8.65
CA VAL A 144 3.43 -2.06 -8.63
C VAL A 144 2.02 -1.49 -8.76
N ILE A 145 1.67 -0.57 -7.88
CA ILE A 145 0.35 0.05 -7.82
C ILE A 145 0.24 1.09 -8.94
N LYS A 146 -0.81 0.98 -9.75
CA LYS A 146 -1.10 1.85 -10.89
C LYS A 146 -2.16 2.90 -10.54
N ALA A 147 -3.16 2.51 -9.77
CA ALA A 147 -4.24 3.40 -9.33
C ALA A 147 -4.72 3.00 -7.94
N VAL A 148 -5.17 3.98 -7.17
CA VAL A 148 -5.70 3.79 -5.81
C VAL A 148 -7.06 4.46 -5.73
N LYS A 149 -8.07 3.72 -5.25
CA LYS A 149 -9.36 4.27 -4.86
C LYS A 149 -9.30 4.55 -3.35
N PRO A 150 -9.19 5.82 -2.92
CA PRO A 150 -9.19 6.16 -1.52
C PRO A 150 -10.57 5.91 -0.94
N LYS A 151 -10.61 5.45 0.31
CA LYS A 151 -11.83 5.36 1.09
C LYS A 151 -12.32 6.76 1.42
N GLU A 152 -13.63 7.00 1.28
CA GLU A 152 -14.22 8.29 1.65
C GLU A 152 -13.88 8.64 3.10
N ALA A 153 -13.40 9.86 3.31
CA ALA A 153 -12.92 10.31 4.60
C ALA A 153 -14.10 10.58 5.54
N SER A 154 -14.36 9.66 6.47
CA SER A 154 -15.05 10.03 7.71
C SER A 154 -14.09 10.89 8.52
N GLY A 155 -14.37 12.17 8.72
CA GLY A 155 -13.49 13.12 9.41
C GLY A 155 -12.79 12.50 10.62
N GLY A 156 -11.46 12.37 10.53
CA GLY A 156 -10.66 11.74 11.57
C GLY A 156 -10.70 12.53 12.88
N LYS A 157 -10.46 11.87 14.01
CA LYS A 157 -10.36 12.55 15.30
C LYS A 157 -9.16 13.52 15.27
N VAL A 158 -9.44 14.81 15.46
CA VAL A 158 -8.40 15.84 15.55
C VAL A 158 -7.97 15.97 17.01
N THR A 159 -6.66 15.98 17.27
CA THR A 159 -6.17 16.14 18.65
C THR A 159 -6.30 17.60 19.10
N LYS A 160 -6.48 17.81 20.41
CA LYS A 160 -6.50 19.17 20.99
C LYS A 160 -5.25 19.99 20.65
N ALA A 161 -4.10 19.32 20.48
CA ALA A 161 -2.86 19.98 20.07
C ALA A 161 -2.93 20.46 18.61
N ALA A 162 -3.47 19.63 17.70
CA ALA A 162 -3.68 19.99 16.30
C ALA A 162 -4.72 21.11 16.14
N GLU A 163 -5.83 21.08 16.88
CA GLU A 163 -6.83 22.16 16.88
C GLU A 163 -6.22 23.51 17.28
N LYS A 164 -5.38 23.52 18.33
CA LYS A 164 -4.68 24.73 18.78
C LYS A 164 -3.70 25.25 17.73
N ALA A 165 -3.01 24.35 17.02
CA ALA A 165 -2.07 24.72 15.95
C ALA A 165 -2.80 25.29 14.72
N GLN A 166 -4.00 24.80 14.42
CA GLN A 166 -4.83 25.33 13.34
C GLN A 166 -5.37 26.74 13.67
N LYS A 167 -5.74 27.01 14.93
CA LYS A 167 -6.23 28.33 15.39
C LYS A 167 -5.17 29.42 15.53
N LYS A 168 -3.88 29.07 15.48
CA LYS A 168 -2.75 30.01 15.61
C LYS A 168 -2.21 30.53 14.27
N LYS A 169 -2.78 30.08 13.15
CA LYS A 169 -2.62 30.69 11.84
C LYS A 169 -3.83 31.56 11.55
#